data_AF-A0A329SKG0-F1
#
_entry.id   AF-A0A329SKG0-F1
#
_cell.length_a   1.000
_cell.length_b   1.000
_cell.length_c   1.000
_cell.angle_alpha   90.00
_cell.angle_beta   90.00
_cell.angle_gamma   90.00
#
_symmetry.space_group_name_H-M   'P 1'
#
loop_
_entity.id
_entity.type
_entity.pdbx_description
1 polymer ?
#
loop_
_entity_poly.entity_id
_entity_poly.type
_entity_poly.pdbx_seq_one_letter_code
_entity_poly.pdbx_strand_id
1 'polypeptide(L)'
;MDILGHHLTGMVERYYNQQVEGWWEEQPTLEHAMQRLLHTFATKITPAQNMKMFTAPKSAKRSWTEHYLYLVAVSEACGGADNLVLANIVHYADSVIRVSMLSRLNLARTDYLRQAEELAHFAQSTEIELRGKKLGRDDVNDVHEGRTDTRKCFKC
;
A
#
# COMPACT_ATOMS: atom_id res chain seq x y z
N MET A 1 -11.14 4.83 42.56
CA MET A 1 -11.21 5.33 41.18
C MET A 1 -10.00 6.23 41.00
N ASP A 2 -9.05 5.82 40.15
CA ASP A 2 -7.77 6.51 39.97
C ASP A 2 -7.83 7.54 38.81
N ILE A 3 -6.75 8.33 38.64
CA ILE A 3 -6.69 9.39 37.61
C ILE A 3 -6.80 8.80 36.20
N LEU A 4 -6.26 7.59 35.96
CA LEU A 4 -6.28 6.96 34.65
C LEU A 4 -7.72 6.64 34.21
N GLY A 5 -8.54 6.10 35.11
CA GLY A 5 -9.93 5.78 34.83
C GLY A 5 -10.76 6.97 34.31
N HIS A 6 -10.49 8.18 34.79
CA HIS A 6 -11.17 9.40 34.35
C HIS A 6 -10.86 9.81 32.89
N HIS A 7 -9.77 9.31 32.33
CA HIS A 7 -9.39 9.56 30.94
C HIS A 7 -9.85 8.47 29.97
N LEU A 8 -10.40 7.36 30.50
CA LEU A 8 -10.93 6.28 29.69
C LEU A 8 -12.41 6.49 29.46
N THR A 9 -12.90 6.09 28.28
CA THR A 9 -14.32 6.15 27.96
C THR A 9 -14.79 4.88 27.27
N GLY A 10 -16.07 4.57 27.41
CA GLY A 10 -16.72 3.51 26.65
C GLY A 10 -16.27 2.10 27.05
N MET A 11 -15.85 1.29 26.07
CA MET A 11 -15.48 -0.12 26.33
C MET A 11 -14.21 -0.25 27.18
N VAL A 12 -13.24 0.63 26.95
CA VAL A 12 -11.94 0.60 27.64
C VAL A 12 -12.12 0.93 29.13
N GLU A 13 -12.95 1.92 29.45
CA GLU A 13 -13.30 2.29 30.81
C GLU A 13 -13.97 1.14 31.58
N ARG A 14 -14.99 0.50 30.98
CA ARG A 14 -15.68 -0.62 31.62
C ARG A 14 -14.75 -1.80 31.90
N TYR A 15 -13.88 -2.14 30.95
CA TYR A 15 -12.90 -3.20 31.13
C TYR A 15 -11.89 -2.83 32.22
N TYR A 16 -11.36 -1.61 32.19
CA TYR A 16 -10.42 -1.11 33.19
C TYR A 16 -10.99 -1.21 34.61
N ASN A 17 -12.22 -0.71 34.83
CA ASN A 17 -12.87 -0.73 36.13
C ASN A 17 -13.13 -2.15 36.68
N GLN A 18 -13.24 -3.15 35.81
CA GLN A 18 -13.39 -4.55 36.23
C GLN A 18 -12.07 -5.22 36.62
N GLN A 19 -10.94 -4.69 36.14
CA GLN A 19 -9.65 -5.38 36.22
C GLN A 19 -8.63 -4.65 37.12
N VAL A 20 -8.81 -3.34 37.34
CA VAL A 20 -7.84 -2.47 38.02
C VAL A 20 -7.46 -2.98 39.42
N GLU A 21 -8.42 -3.46 40.21
CA GLU A 21 -8.12 -3.97 41.57
C GLU A 21 -7.17 -5.17 41.52
N GLY A 22 -7.42 -6.14 40.64
CA GLY A 22 -6.53 -7.30 40.47
C GLY A 22 -5.16 -6.92 39.93
N TRP A 23 -5.09 -6.01 38.96
CA TRP A 23 -3.80 -5.51 38.46
C TRP A 23 -3.02 -4.75 39.55
N TRP A 24 -3.72 -4.05 40.44
CA TRP A 24 -3.10 -3.32 41.54
C TRP A 24 -2.52 -4.26 42.61
N GLU A 25 -3.16 -5.40 42.86
CA GLU A 25 -2.64 -6.46 43.73
C GLU A 25 -1.39 -7.13 43.12
N GLU A 26 -1.36 -7.33 41.80
CA GLU A 26 -0.19 -7.87 41.09
C GLU A 26 1.00 -6.91 41.13
N GLN A 27 0.77 -5.66 40.72
CA GLN A 27 1.78 -4.61 40.71
C GLN A 27 1.11 -3.23 40.80
N PRO A 28 1.23 -2.51 41.95
CA PRO A 28 0.52 -1.26 42.20
C PRO A 28 1.20 -0.07 41.52
N THR A 29 1.38 -0.15 40.20
CA THR A 29 1.97 0.93 39.40
C THR A 29 1.07 1.31 38.23
N LEU A 30 1.03 2.60 37.92
CA LEU A 30 0.30 3.12 36.76
C LEU A 30 0.85 2.52 35.45
N GLU A 31 2.18 2.38 35.35
CA GLU A 31 2.83 1.78 34.18
C GLU A 31 2.30 0.37 33.91
N HIS A 32 2.16 -0.45 34.93
CA HIS A 32 1.64 -1.81 34.80
C HIS A 32 0.21 -1.79 34.23
N ALA A 33 -0.68 -0.97 34.81
CA ALA A 33 -2.06 -0.85 34.34
C ALA A 33 -2.13 -0.34 32.88
N MET A 34 -1.29 0.64 32.52
CA MET A 34 -1.18 1.14 31.15
C MET A 34 -0.67 0.08 30.18
N GLN A 35 0.32 -0.73 30.56
CA GLN A 35 0.82 -1.83 29.74
C GLN A 35 -0.22 -2.93 29.54
N ARG A 36 -1.03 -3.25 30.56
CA ARG A 36 -2.15 -4.22 30.44
C ARG A 36 -3.24 -3.72 29.50
N LEU A 37 -3.60 -2.43 29.60
CA LEU A 37 -4.51 -1.80 28.65
C LEU A 37 -3.96 -1.82 27.23
N LEU A 38 -2.69 -1.43 27.05
CA LEU A 38 -2.03 -1.50 25.75
C LEU A 38 -2.04 -2.93 25.21
N HIS A 39 -1.71 -3.94 26.03
CA HIS A 39 -1.72 -5.33 25.59
C HIS A 39 -3.10 -5.82 25.13
N THR A 40 -4.15 -5.39 25.83
CA THR A 40 -5.54 -5.81 25.57
C THR A 40 -6.12 -5.09 24.35
N PHE A 41 -5.90 -3.79 24.24
CA PHE A 41 -6.55 -2.93 23.25
C PHE A 41 -5.66 -2.53 22.09
N ALA A 42 -4.36 -2.86 22.11
CA ALA A 42 -3.52 -2.70 20.93
C ALA A 42 -4.13 -3.49 19.77
N THR A 43 -4.50 -2.77 18.72
CA THR A 43 -4.93 -3.37 17.47
C THR A 43 -3.73 -4.09 16.86
N LYS A 44 -3.62 -5.39 17.13
CA LYS A 44 -2.65 -6.25 16.46
C LYS A 44 -3.19 -6.56 15.07
N ILE A 45 -2.51 -6.10 14.04
CA ILE A 45 -2.74 -6.59 12.68
C ILE A 45 -2.42 -8.09 12.72
N THR A 46 -3.44 -8.92 12.63
CA THR A 46 -3.26 -10.38 12.61
C THR A 46 -2.42 -10.77 11.40
N PRO A 47 -1.65 -11.86 11.43
CA PRO A 47 -0.89 -12.32 10.26
C PRO A 47 -1.77 -12.44 9.00
N ALA A 48 -3.03 -12.88 9.14
CA ALA A 48 -3.97 -12.98 8.04
C ALA A 48 -4.37 -11.61 7.45
N GLN A 49 -4.67 -10.61 8.30
CA GLN A 49 -4.92 -9.23 7.85
C GLN A 49 -3.67 -8.64 7.18
N ASN A 50 -2.51 -8.96 7.73
CA ASN A 50 -1.24 -8.48 7.24
C ASN A 50 -0.95 -8.99 5.83
N MET A 51 -1.05 -10.31 5.66
CA MET A 51 -0.92 -10.94 4.35
C MET A 51 -1.93 -10.35 3.37
N LYS A 52 -3.18 -10.17 3.77
CA LYS A 52 -4.20 -9.54 2.91
C LYS A 52 -3.81 -8.14 2.43
N MET A 53 -3.17 -7.33 3.28
CA MET A 53 -2.68 -6.00 2.90
C MET A 53 -1.49 -6.09 1.93
N PHE A 54 -0.54 -7.01 2.18
CA PHE A 54 0.64 -7.21 1.33
C PHE A 54 0.39 -7.97 0.03
N THR A 55 -0.76 -8.63 -0.13
CA THR A 55 -1.14 -9.27 -1.41
C THR A 55 -2.15 -8.45 -2.20
N ALA A 56 -2.55 -7.28 -1.70
CA ALA A 56 -3.48 -6.42 -2.41
C ALA A 56 -2.78 -5.75 -3.61
N PRO A 57 -3.34 -5.82 -4.82
CA PRO A 57 -2.80 -5.09 -5.97
C PRO A 57 -2.97 -3.58 -5.79
N LYS A 58 -2.18 -2.79 -6.52
CA LYS A 58 -2.34 -1.33 -6.56
C LYS A 58 -3.73 -0.96 -7.12
N SER A 59 -4.42 -0.05 -6.44
CA SER A 59 -5.65 0.54 -6.97
C SER A 59 -5.37 1.41 -8.20
N ALA A 60 -6.23 1.33 -9.23
CA ALA A 60 -6.13 2.18 -10.42
C ALA A 60 -6.24 3.70 -10.12
N LYS A 61 -6.80 4.06 -8.95
CA LYS A 61 -6.91 5.47 -8.48
C LYS A 61 -5.65 5.98 -7.77
N ARG A 62 -4.64 5.12 -7.57
CA ARG A 62 -3.43 5.41 -6.79
C ARG A 62 -2.21 5.33 -7.69
N SER A 63 -1.28 6.26 -7.52
CA SER A 63 0.05 6.22 -8.13
C SER A 63 0.92 5.12 -7.52
N TRP A 64 1.97 4.70 -8.23
CA TRP A 64 2.92 3.71 -7.69
C TRP A 64 3.66 4.22 -6.46
N THR A 65 3.99 5.51 -6.42
CA THR A 65 4.64 6.15 -5.26
C THR A 65 3.73 6.15 -4.03
N GLU A 66 2.47 6.54 -4.17
CA GLU A 66 1.50 6.47 -3.05
C GLU A 66 1.27 5.03 -2.60
N HIS A 67 1.28 4.06 -3.53
CA HIS A 67 1.13 2.64 -3.19
C HIS A 67 2.35 2.11 -2.42
N TYR A 68 3.56 2.50 -2.81
CA TYR A 68 4.78 2.22 -2.05
C TYR A 68 4.71 2.78 -0.63
N LEU A 69 4.36 4.06 -0.46
CA LEU A 69 4.23 4.68 0.86
C LEU A 69 3.18 3.99 1.74
N TYR A 70 2.05 3.57 1.15
CA TYR A 70 1.06 2.76 1.86
C TYR A 70 1.65 1.44 2.39
N LEU A 71 2.42 0.72 1.56
CA LEU A 71 3.04 -0.54 1.97
C LEU A 71 4.12 -0.36 3.03
N VAL A 72 4.88 0.75 2.97
CA VAL A 72 5.85 1.10 4.03
C VAL A 72 5.13 1.28 5.37
N ALA A 73 4.03 2.04 5.38
CA ALA A 73 3.25 2.21 6.61
C ALA A 73 2.68 0.88 7.15
N VAL A 74 2.28 -0.05 6.27
CA VAL A 74 1.87 -1.41 6.66
C VAL A 74 3.05 -2.20 7.22
N SER A 75 4.24 -2.11 6.60
CA SER A 75 5.48 -2.74 7.09
C SER A 75 5.81 -2.30 8.51
N GLU A 76 5.80 -0.99 8.77
CA GLU A 76 6.09 -0.40 10.08
C GLU A 76 5.08 -0.85 11.14
N ALA A 77 3.79 -0.80 10.82
CA ALA A 77 2.72 -1.26 11.72
C ALA A 77 2.83 -2.75 12.09
N CYS A 78 3.66 -3.50 11.36
CA CYS A 78 3.81 -4.94 11.49
C CYS A 78 5.20 -5.37 11.98
N GLY A 79 6.02 -4.42 12.43
CA GLY A 79 7.35 -4.70 12.98
C GLY A 79 8.45 -4.82 11.94
N GLY A 80 8.29 -4.23 10.75
CA GLY A 80 9.35 -4.14 9.72
C GLY A 80 9.38 -5.35 8.79
N ALA A 81 8.36 -5.47 7.94
CA ALA A 81 8.22 -6.50 6.91
C ALA A 81 8.65 -6.00 5.50
N ASP A 82 9.83 -5.39 5.40
CA ASP A 82 10.29 -4.66 4.20
C ASP A 82 10.41 -5.56 2.95
N ASN A 83 10.75 -6.82 3.14
CA ASN A 83 10.77 -7.81 2.05
C ASN A 83 9.38 -8.02 1.42
N LEU A 84 8.29 -7.88 2.21
CA LEU A 84 6.93 -7.99 1.71
C LEU A 84 6.50 -6.75 0.92
N VAL A 85 7.05 -5.58 1.24
CA VAL A 85 6.87 -4.36 0.43
C VAL A 85 7.41 -4.58 -0.98
N LEU A 86 8.66 -5.04 -1.09
CA LEU A 86 9.28 -5.35 -2.38
C LEU A 86 8.51 -6.45 -3.13
N ALA A 87 8.12 -7.51 -2.43
CA ALA A 87 7.35 -8.60 -3.01
C ALA A 87 6.00 -8.13 -3.57
N ASN A 88 5.30 -7.22 -2.88
CA ASN A 88 4.05 -6.65 -3.39
C ASN A 88 4.28 -5.86 -4.68
N ILE A 89 5.21 -4.90 -4.64
CA ILE A 89 5.51 -4.00 -5.76
C ILE A 89 5.77 -4.81 -7.03
N VAL A 90 6.55 -5.89 -6.95
CA VAL A 90 6.89 -6.72 -8.09
C VAL A 90 5.76 -7.67 -8.47
N HIS A 91 5.31 -8.53 -7.56
CA HIS A 91 4.53 -9.72 -7.93
C HIS A 91 3.03 -9.44 -8.12
N TYR A 92 2.52 -8.36 -7.52
CA TYR A 92 1.11 -7.99 -7.54
C TYR A 92 0.82 -6.80 -8.46
N ALA A 93 1.79 -6.40 -9.28
CA ALA A 93 1.58 -5.50 -10.41
C ALA A 93 0.82 -6.19 -11.55
N ASP A 94 0.14 -5.39 -12.37
CA ASP A 94 -0.46 -5.85 -13.62
C ASP A 94 0.57 -6.53 -14.53
N SER A 95 0.12 -7.51 -15.33
CA SER A 95 0.99 -8.44 -16.06
C SER A 95 2.08 -7.76 -16.89
N VAL A 96 1.76 -6.65 -17.56
CA VAL A 96 2.69 -5.89 -18.40
C VAL A 96 3.76 -5.19 -17.57
N ILE A 97 3.39 -4.53 -16.48
CA ILE A 97 4.32 -3.79 -15.61
C ILE A 97 5.19 -4.79 -14.82
N ARG A 98 4.59 -5.88 -14.35
CA ARG A 98 5.28 -6.94 -13.60
C ARG A 98 6.48 -7.52 -14.35
N VAL A 99 6.33 -7.81 -15.64
CA VAL A 99 7.44 -8.35 -16.46
C VAL A 99 8.60 -7.35 -16.52
N SER A 100 8.29 -6.08 -16.73
CA SER A 100 9.30 -5.02 -16.76
C SER A 100 9.98 -4.83 -15.40
N MET A 101 9.24 -4.91 -14.29
CA MET A 101 9.82 -4.87 -12.94
C MET A 101 10.71 -6.08 -12.65
N LEU A 102 10.29 -7.29 -13.01
CA LEU A 102 11.07 -8.51 -12.80
C LEU A 102 12.42 -8.46 -13.52
N SER A 103 12.50 -7.82 -14.69
CA SER A 103 13.77 -7.62 -15.41
C SER A 103 14.77 -6.72 -14.68
N ARG A 104 14.29 -5.88 -13.76
CA ARG A 104 15.09 -4.94 -12.96
C ARG A 104 15.29 -5.38 -11.52
N LEU A 105 14.59 -6.43 -11.08
CA LEU A 105 14.69 -6.94 -9.72
C LEU A 105 16.07 -7.58 -9.50
N ASN A 106 16.77 -7.11 -8.48
CA ASN A 106 18.01 -7.68 -8.00
C ASN A 106 17.78 -8.41 -6.66
N LEU A 107 17.77 -9.74 -6.73
CA LEU A 107 17.55 -10.63 -5.58
C LEU A 107 18.75 -10.68 -4.62
N ALA A 108 19.92 -10.18 -5.00
CA ALA A 108 21.10 -10.14 -4.13
C ALA A 108 21.11 -8.92 -3.20
N ARG A 109 20.26 -7.92 -3.46
CA ARG A 109 20.11 -6.71 -2.65
C ARG A 109 19.27 -6.99 -1.40
N THR A 110 19.72 -6.47 -0.27
CA THR A 110 19.02 -6.54 1.03
C THR A 110 18.35 -5.23 1.43
N ASP A 111 18.59 -4.14 0.69
CA ASP A 111 17.96 -2.84 0.89
C ASP A 111 16.54 -2.80 0.25
N TYR A 112 15.66 -3.66 0.76
CA TYR A 112 14.35 -3.96 0.15
C TYR A 112 13.49 -2.73 -0.08
N LEU A 113 13.42 -1.79 0.87
CA LEU A 113 12.62 -0.56 0.72
C LEU A 113 13.15 0.34 -0.40
N ARG A 114 14.47 0.54 -0.44
CA ARG A 114 15.10 1.36 -1.49
C ARG A 114 14.91 0.76 -2.87
N GLN A 115 15.05 -0.55 -2.99
CA GLN A 115 14.79 -1.24 -4.26
C GLN A 115 13.29 -1.18 -4.64
N ALA A 116 12.38 -1.29 -3.67
CA ALA A 116 10.94 -1.15 -3.91
C ALA A 116 10.58 0.26 -4.39
N GLU A 117 11.18 1.30 -3.82
CA GLU A 117 11.04 2.70 -4.23
C GLU A 117 11.52 2.92 -5.67
N GLU A 118 12.73 2.45 -6.01
CA GLU A 118 13.29 2.53 -7.36
C GLU A 118 12.36 1.87 -8.40
N LEU A 119 11.81 0.69 -8.07
CA LEU A 119 10.87 -0.03 -8.94
C LEU A 119 9.50 0.66 -9.03
N ALA A 120 9.01 1.26 -7.95
CA ALA A 120 7.77 2.04 -7.95
C ALA A 120 7.89 3.28 -8.85
N HIS A 121 9.02 3.99 -8.80
CA HIS A 121 9.29 5.11 -9.71
C HIS A 121 9.35 4.66 -11.17
N PHE A 122 10.06 3.56 -11.46
CA PHE A 122 10.11 3.00 -12.80
C PHE A 122 8.72 2.62 -13.33
N ALA A 123 7.90 1.99 -12.49
CA ALA A 123 6.55 1.59 -12.84
C ALA A 123 5.65 2.81 -13.09
N GLN A 124 5.81 3.87 -12.31
CA GLN A 124 5.09 5.13 -12.52
C GLN A 124 5.39 5.72 -13.90
N SER A 125 6.67 5.82 -14.27
CA SER A 125 7.09 6.32 -15.58
C SER A 125 6.55 5.44 -16.72
N THR A 126 6.64 4.12 -16.56
CA THR A 126 6.15 3.15 -17.56
C THR A 126 4.63 3.24 -17.74
N GLU A 127 3.87 3.38 -16.65
CA GLU A 127 2.41 3.51 -16.70
C GLU A 127 1.98 4.80 -17.43
N ILE A 128 2.68 5.92 -17.19
CA ILE A 128 2.46 7.19 -17.89
C ILE A 128 2.73 7.04 -19.39
N GLU A 129 3.85 6.43 -19.78
CA GLU A 129 4.18 6.19 -21.18
C GLU A 129 3.14 5.31 -21.89
N LEU A 130 2.70 4.23 -21.24
CA LEU A 130 1.69 3.33 -21.80
C LEU A 130 0.34 4.03 -21.99
N ARG A 131 -0.05 4.91 -21.05
CA ARG A 131 -1.25 5.74 -21.18
C ARG A 131 -1.11 6.75 -22.32
N GLY A 132 0.04 7.41 -22.45
CA GLY A 132 0.33 8.34 -23.54
C GLY A 132 0.31 7.67 -24.92
N LYS A 133 0.87 6.46 -25.03
CA LYS A 133 0.85 5.67 -26.29
C LYS A 133 -0.55 5.20 -26.68
N LYS A 134 -1.45 4.98 -25.72
CA LYS A 134 -2.87 4.67 -26.01
C LYS A 134 -3.59 5.89 -26.56
N LEU A 135 -3.49 7.04 -25.87
CA LEU A 135 -4.08 8.30 -26.34
C LEU A 135 -3.60 8.69 -27.73
N GLY A 136 -2.29 8.63 -27.99
CA GLY A 136 -1.73 8.96 -29.31
C GLY A 136 -2.11 7.99 -30.44
N ARG A 137 -2.57 6.76 -30.15
CA ARG A 137 -3.11 5.86 -31.19
C ARG A 137 -4.56 6.18 -31.50
N ASP A 138 -5.34 6.57 -30.50
CA ASP A 138 -6.73 6.95 -30.68
C ASP A 138 -6.82 8.23 -31.53
N ASP A 139 -5.93 9.20 -31.31
CA ASP A 139 -5.84 10.44 -32.11
C ASP A 139 -5.42 10.18 -33.58
N VAL A 140 -4.56 9.20 -33.84
CA VAL A 140 -4.07 8.89 -35.21
C VAL A 140 -5.12 8.11 -36.01
N ASN A 141 -5.93 7.28 -35.36
CA ASN A 141 -7.01 6.55 -36.03
C ASN A 141 -8.16 7.50 -36.45
N ASP A 142 -8.46 8.53 -35.66
CA ASP A 142 -9.50 9.52 -35.97
C ASP A 142 -9.16 10.35 -37.23
N VAL A 143 -7.87 10.55 -37.52
CA VAL A 143 -7.41 11.24 -38.74
C VAL A 143 -7.50 10.35 -40.00
N HIS A 144 -7.58 9.02 -39.86
CA HIS A 144 -7.62 8.11 -41.01
C HIS A 144 -9.03 7.93 -41.60
N GLU A 145 -10.09 8.22 -40.84
CA GLU A 145 -11.49 8.13 -41.32
C GLU A 145 -11.96 9.40 -42.07
N GLY A 146 -11.18 10.48 -42.05
CA GLY A 146 -11.58 11.79 -42.62
C GLY A 146 -11.10 12.13 -44.04
N ARG A 147 -10.31 11.28 -44.70
CA ARG A 147 -9.76 11.57 -46.05
C ARG A 147 -10.45 10.77 -47.16
N THR A 148 -11.71 11.10 -47.43
CA THR A 148 -12.31 10.87 -48.76
C THR A 148 -11.59 11.76 -49.79
N ASP A 149 -10.67 11.14 -50.54
CA ASP A 149 -9.96 11.76 -51.65
C ASP A 149 -10.95 12.11 -52.78
N THR A 150 -11.42 13.35 -52.83
CA THR A 150 -12.27 13.88 -53.91
C THR A 150 -11.42 14.56 -54.99
N ARG A 151 -10.38 13.89 -55.49
CA ARG A 151 -9.71 14.33 -56.72
C ARG A 151 -10.50 13.88 -57.95
N LYS A 152 -11.40 14.73 -58.44
CA LYS A 152 -12.01 14.60 -59.77
C LYS A 152 -10.93 14.81 -60.85
N CYS A 153 -10.51 13.73 -61.50
CA CYS A 153 -9.79 13.82 -62.78
C CYS A 153 -10.77 14.24 -63.88
N PHE A 154 -10.49 15.34 -64.58
CA PHE A 154 -11.09 15.65 -65.88
C PHE A 154 -10.03 15.47 -66.96
N LYS A 155 -10.14 14.38 -67.73
CA LYS A 155 -9.54 14.22 -69.05
C LYS A 155 -10.47 13.37 -69.92
N CYS A 156 -11.14 14.02 -70.86
CA CYS A 156 -11.15 13.78 -72.31
C CYS A 156 -12.24 14.67 -72.91
#